data_AF-A0A7V4QS81-F1
#
_entry.id   AF-A0A7V4QS81-F1
#
_cell.length_a   1.000
_cell.length_b   1.000
_cell.length_c   1.000
_cell.angle_alpha   90.00
_cell.angle_beta   90.00
_cell.angle_gamma   90.00
#
_symmetry.space_group_name_H-M   'P 1'
#
loop_
_entity.id
_entity.type
_entity.pdbx_description
1 polymer ?
#
loop_
_entity_poly.entity_id
_entity_poly.type
_entity_poly.pdbx_seq_one_letter_code
_entity_poly.pdbx_strand_id
1 'polypeptide(L)'
;MKKCFKIKKEVNQLKIRLLSIFIYILGYIYFIIIIKTYYFIKKIVDIYTEIWQNKIKNTYKDTTMKKIVKYTFIYLFILIFINNISAEWVDIKGSIGHEAMTIISSHMYFTSSSYIDYNGLQHIVFMNENGIWYIRWNGNDWVDINGNSVLVAEKIFDLSSDFCCAGINIRIDNNGYPHIIWENDDNIYYLKWNGSEWVDADGYGQESVCIYKYVGYSYIDQLSFELDSNGYPHIIWLDPSSGSFNIYYLKWNGSEWVDADGIGQESIIVANTGFAYSSSLQLDNNGYPHIAWV
;
A
#
# COMPACT_ATOMS: atom_id res chain seq x y z
N MET A 1 -9.60 58.10 -54.69
CA MET A 1 -10.19 57.64 -53.40
C MET A 1 -11.15 56.44 -53.48
N LYS A 2 -12.00 56.27 -54.53
CA LYS A 2 -13.00 55.17 -54.58
C LYS A 2 -12.46 53.72 -54.68
N LYS A 3 -11.28 53.48 -55.29
CA LYS A 3 -10.69 52.11 -55.41
C LYS A 3 -10.18 51.55 -54.08
N CYS A 4 -9.62 52.38 -53.20
CA CYS A 4 -9.00 51.93 -51.95
C CYS A 4 -10.05 51.50 -50.89
N PHE A 5 -11.21 52.17 -50.87
CA PHE A 5 -12.35 51.77 -50.02
C PHE A 5 -13.00 50.44 -50.43
N LYS A 6 -13.02 50.12 -51.74
CA LYS A 6 -13.60 48.87 -52.24
C LYS A 6 -12.77 47.64 -51.84
N ILE A 7 -11.44 47.75 -51.97
CA ILE A 7 -10.49 46.68 -51.58
C ILE A 7 -10.55 46.41 -50.06
N LYS A 8 -10.61 47.46 -49.24
CA LYS A 8 -10.70 47.31 -47.77
C LYS A 8 -12.02 46.65 -47.33
N LYS A 9 -13.12 46.93 -48.04
CA LYS A 9 -14.43 46.29 -47.81
C LYS A 9 -14.44 44.82 -48.24
N GLU A 10 -13.80 44.49 -49.37
CA GLU A 10 -13.68 43.11 -49.87
C GLU A 10 -12.80 42.24 -48.96
N VAL A 11 -11.67 42.76 -48.45
CA VAL A 11 -10.79 42.06 -47.49
C VAL A 11 -11.51 41.80 -46.16
N ASN A 12 -12.29 42.77 -45.66
CA ASN A 12 -13.08 42.58 -44.44
C ASN A 12 -14.21 41.55 -44.64
N GLN A 13 -14.86 41.52 -45.81
CA GLN A 13 -15.86 40.49 -46.12
C GLN A 13 -15.24 39.09 -46.22
N LEU A 14 -14.03 38.96 -46.78
CA LEU A 14 -13.28 37.70 -46.82
C LEU A 14 -12.91 37.21 -45.42
N LYS A 15 -12.44 38.09 -44.53
CA LYS A 15 -12.14 37.74 -43.13
C LYS A 15 -13.37 37.26 -42.36
N ILE A 16 -14.51 37.92 -42.53
CA ILE A 16 -15.78 37.51 -41.89
C ILE A 16 -16.23 36.15 -42.41
N ARG A 17 -16.13 35.89 -43.72
CA ARG A 17 -16.45 34.58 -44.30
C ARG A 17 -15.54 33.47 -43.76
N LEU A 18 -14.23 33.70 -43.68
CA LEU A 18 -13.28 32.74 -43.12
C LEU A 18 -13.56 32.44 -41.63
N LEU A 19 -13.90 33.46 -40.84
CA LEU A 19 -14.28 33.28 -39.43
C LEU A 19 -15.58 32.46 -39.29
N SER A 20 -16.57 32.71 -40.15
CA SER A 20 -17.81 31.91 -40.14
C SER A 20 -17.59 30.44 -40.51
N ILE A 21 -16.69 30.15 -41.47
CA ILE A 21 -16.33 28.78 -41.84
C ILE A 21 -15.60 28.09 -40.70
N PHE A 22 -14.69 28.80 -40.02
CA PHE A 22 -13.95 28.27 -38.88
C PHE A 22 -14.88 27.92 -37.70
N ILE A 23 -15.83 28.80 -37.35
CA ILE A 23 -16.83 28.52 -36.31
C ILE A 23 -17.71 27.33 -36.69
N TYR A 24 -18.10 27.21 -37.96
CA TYR A 24 -18.89 26.07 -38.45
C TYR A 24 -18.11 24.74 -38.36
N ILE A 25 -16.82 24.75 -38.69
CA ILE A 25 -15.94 23.58 -38.57
C ILE A 25 -15.77 23.19 -37.09
N LEU A 26 -15.57 24.15 -36.18
CA LEU A 26 -15.49 23.87 -34.75
C LEU A 26 -16.81 23.29 -34.20
N GLY A 27 -17.94 23.87 -34.60
CA GLY A 27 -19.26 23.37 -34.22
C GLY A 27 -19.51 21.95 -34.72
N TYR A 28 -19.09 21.64 -35.94
CA TYR A 28 -19.19 20.30 -36.51
C TYR A 28 -18.28 19.29 -35.80
N ILE A 29 -17.05 19.66 -35.47
CA ILE A 29 -16.12 18.82 -34.68
C ILE A 29 -16.72 18.55 -33.29
N TYR A 30 -17.25 19.57 -32.63
CA TYR A 30 -17.86 19.44 -31.31
C TYR A 30 -19.10 18.53 -31.34
N PHE A 31 -19.93 18.66 -32.38
CA PHE A 31 -21.08 17.79 -32.60
C PHE A 31 -20.69 16.32 -32.81
N ILE A 32 -19.62 16.06 -33.59
CA ILE A 32 -19.09 14.70 -33.78
C ILE A 32 -18.54 14.12 -32.48
N ILE A 33 -17.87 14.93 -31.65
CA ILE A 33 -17.40 14.51 -30.33
C ILE A 33 -18.58 14.11 -29.44
N ILE A 34 -19.61 14.95 -29.34
CA ILE A 34 -20.82 14.65 -28.55
C ILE A 34 -21.47 13.34 -28.99
N ILE A 35 -21.63 13.13 -30.30
CA ILE A 35 -22.23 11.91 -30.83
C ILE A 35 -21.39 10.68 -30.48
N LYS A 36 -20.06 10.75 -30.66
CA LYS A 36 -19.16 9.64 -30.31
C LYS A 36 -19.22 9.34 -28.80
N THR A 37 -19.23 10.37 -27.96
CA THR A 37 -19.37 10.24 -26.51
C THR A 37 -20.71 9.61 -26.12
N TYR A 38 -21.82 10.01 -26.75
CA TYR A 38 -23.14 9.43 -26.52
C TYR A 38 -23.20 7.93 -26.85
N TYR A 39 -22.76 7.53 -28.04
CA TYR A 39 -22.76 6.11 -28.43
C TYR A 39 -21.81 5.26 -27.55
N PHE A 40 -20.73 5.87 -27.05
CA PHE A 40 -19.82 5.22 -26.12
C PHE A 40 -20.44 5.00 -24.73
N ILE A 41 -21.06 6.03 -24.15
CA ILE A 41 -21.78 5.91 -22.87
C ILE A 41 -22.89 4.86 -22.98
N LYS A 42 -23.64 4.85 -24.09
CA LYS A 42 -24.66 3.82 -24.35
C LYS A 42 -24.08 2.41 -24.30
N LYS A 43 -22.91 2.20 -24.92
CA LYS A 43 -22.22 0.89 -24.92
C LYS A 43 -21.77 0.46 -23.51
N ILE A 44 -21.37 1.40 -22.65
CA ILE A 44 -21.03 1.11 -21.24
C ILE A 44 -22.30 0.72 -20.46
N VAL A 45 -23.40 1.47 -20.64
CA VAL A 45 -24.68 1.16 -19.98
C VAL A 45 -25.20 -0.22 -20.41
N ASP A 46 -25.08 -0.57 -21.69
CA ASP A 46 -25.45 -1.90 -22.20
C ASP A 46 -24.62 -3.01 -21.53
N ILE A 47 -23.30 -2.81 -21.39
CA ILE A 47 -22.40 -3.77 -20.68
C ILE A 47 -22.78 -3.92 -19.21
N TYR A 48 -23.02 -2.80 -18.50
CA TYR A 48 -23.44 -2.85 -17.10
C TYR A 48 -24.80 -3.51 -16.91
N THR A 49 -25.74 -3.29 -17.84
CA THR A 49 -27.06 -3.94 -17.84
C THR A 49 -26.93 -5.44 -18.07
N GLU A 50 -26.07 -5.87 -19.00
CA GLU A 50 -25.76 -7.29 -19.23
C GLU A 50 -25.10 -7.95 -18.01
N ILE A 51 -24.19 -7.25 -17.33
CA ILE A 51 -23.57 -7.72 -16.07
C ILE A 51 -24.63 -7.86 -14.97
N TRP A 52 -25.52 -6.88 -14.81
CA TRP A 52 -26.59 -6.92 -13.81
C TRP A 52 -27.54 -8.10 -14.07
N GLN A 53 -27.91 -8.35 -15.32
CA GLN A 53 -28.72 -9.51 -15.70
C GLN A 53 -27.99 -10.86 -15.51
N ASN A 54 -26.67 -10.91 -15.72
CA ASN A 54 -25.87 -12.13 -15.54
C ASN A 54 -25.48 -12.42 -14.08
N LYS A 55 -25.37 -11.39 -13.21
CA LYS A 55 -25.22 -11.56 -11.76
C LYS A 55 -26.39 -12.33 -11.15
N ILE A 56 -27.58 -12.18 -11.73
CA ILE A 56 -28.79 -12.93 -11.34
C ILE A 56 -28.69 -14.42 -11.74
N LYS A 57 -27.74 -14.82 -12.60
CA LYS A 57 -27.59 -16.18 -13.15
C LYS A 57 -26.27 -16.90 -12.81
N ASN A 58 -25.46 -16.37 -11.88
CA ASN A 58 -24.27 -17.04 -11.29
C ASN A 58 -23.33 -17.76 -12.29
N THR A 59 -23.00 -17.14 -13.43
CA THR A 59 -22.05 -17.70 -14.40
C THR A 59 -21.16 -16.60 -14.99
N TYR A 60 -20.00 -16.35 -14.39
CA TYR A 60 -18.98 -15.47 -14.98
C TYR A 60 -17.98 -16.29 -15.81
N LYS A 61 -17.85 -15.97 -17.10
CA LYS A 61 -16.80 -16.52 -17.99
C LYS A 61 -15.67 -15.48 -18.20
N ASP A 62 -14.43 -15.97 -18.28
CA ASP A 62 -13.15 -15.24 -18.38
C ASP A 62 -13.12 -14.12 -19.45
N THR A 63 -13.89 -14.24 -20.52
CA THR A 63 -14.02 -13.20 -21.56
C THR A 63 -14.68 -11.91 -21.08
N THR A 64 -15.51 -11.96 -20.03
CA THR A 64 -16.17 -10.78 -19.44
C THR A 64 -15.20 -9.96 -18.60
N MET A 65 -14.30 -10.61 -17.85
CA MET A 65 -13.27 -9.91 -17.05
C MET A 65 -12.24 -9.20 -17.94
N LYS A 66 -11.82 -9.81 -19.05
CA LYS A 66 -10.93 -9.16 -20.03
C LYS A 66 -11.58 -7.92 -20.67
N LYS A 67 -12.90 -7.94 -20.88
CA LYS A 67 -13.64 -6.75 -21.33
C LYS A 67 -13.69 -5.68 -20.24
N ILE A 68 -13.93 -6.05 -18.99
CA ILE A 68 -13.96 -5.10 -17.85
C ILE A 68 -12.62 -4.37 -17.77
N VAL A 69 -11.49 -5.09 -17.65
CA VAL A 69 -10.15 -4.45 -17.58
C VAL A 69 -9.92 -3.51 -18.76
N LYS A 70 -10.26 -3.92 -19.98
CA LYS A 70 -10.08 -3.08 -21.18
C LYS A 70 -10.92 -1.80 -21.14
N TYR A 71 -12.19 -1.87 -20.71
CA TYR A 71 -13.08 -0.70 -20.73
C TYR A 71 -12.86 0.22 -19.51
N THR A 72 -12.49 -0.32 -18.35
CA THR A 72 -12.11 0.49 -17.18
C THR A 72 -10.82 1.25 -17.44
N PHE A 73 -9.84 0.63 -18.12
CA PHE A 73 -8.59 1.29 -18.52
C PHE A 73 -8.83 2.43 -19.51
N ILE A 74 -9.70 2.22 -20.51
CA ILE A 74 -10.08 3.28 -21.46
C ILE A 74 -10.88 4.40 -20.77
N TYR A 75 -11.73 4.09 -19.81
CA TYR A 75 -12.49 5.07 -19.03
C TYR A 75 -11.58 5.94 -18.14
N LEU A 76 -10.61 5.34 -17.45
CA LEU A 76 -9.57 6.05 -16.71
C LEU A 76 -8.75 6.95 -17.65
N PHE A 77 -8.36 6.44 -18.81
CA PHE A 77 -7.62 7.20 -19.82
C PHE A 77 -8.40 8.43 -20.31
N ILE A 78 -9.73 8.31 -20.47
CA ILE A 78 -10.58 9.42 -20.92
C ILE A 78 -10.88 10.41 -19.79
N LEU A 79 -11.03 9.96 -18.54
CA LEU A 79 -11.19 10.85 -17.38
C LEU A 79 -9.96 11.76 -17.20
N ILE A 80 -8.77 11.25 -17.47
CA ILE A 80 -7.50 12.00 -17.48
C ILE A 80 -7.46 13.07 -18.60
N PHE A 81 -8.13 12.81 -19.74
CA PHE A 81 -8.13 13.72 -20.88
C PHE A 81 -9.31 14.71 -20.93
N ILE A 82 -10.46 14.40 -20.32
CA ILE A 82 -11.67 15.26 -20.36
C ILE A 82 -11.76 16.18 -19.14
N ASN A 83 -11.37 15.71 -17.97
CA ASN A 83 -11.17 16.59 -16.81
C ASN A 83 -9.68 16.91 -16.81
N ASN A 84 -9.29 18.18 -16.71
CA ASN A 84 -7.89 18.60 -16.47
C ASN A 84 -7.42 18.10 -15.09
N ILE A 85 -7.42 16.80 -14.87
CA ILE A 85 -6.85 16.10 -13.73
C ILE A 85 -5.56 15.51 -14.28
N SER A 86 -4.50 16.31 -14.25
CA SER A 86 -3.15 15.80 -14.40
C SER A 86 -2.83 14.97 -13.16
N ALA A 87 -3.19 13.69 -13.18
CA ALA A 87 -2.59 12.71 -12.27
C ALA A 87 -1.22 12.37 -12.85
N GLU A 88 -0.24 13.23 -12.59
CA GLU A 88 1.16 12.95 -12.89
C GLU A 88 1.74 12.16 -11.72
N TRP A 89 2.52 11.12 -12.02
CA TRP A 89 3.37 10.50 -11.02
C TRP A 89 4.46 11.51 -10.68
N VAL A 90 4.27 12.13 -9.53
CA VAL A 90 5.16 13.13 -8.98
C VAL A 90 5.78 12.45 -7.77
N ASP A 91 7.11 12.28 -7.79
CA ASP A 91 7.80 11.81 -6.59
C ASP A 91 7.65 12.84 -5.46
N ILE A 92 8.11 12.50 -4.25
CA ILE A 92 8.04 13.41 -3.10
C ILE A 92 8.81 14.74 -3.30
N LYS A 93 9.62 14.85 -4.36
CA LYS A 93 10.32 16.09 -4.76
C LYS A 93 9.59 16.93 -5.80
N GLY A 94 8.43 16.51 -6.30
CA GLY A 94 7.79 17.25 -7.39
C GLY A 94 8.25 16.81 -8.78
N SER A 95 9.10 15.78 -8.91
CA SER A 95 9.73 15.40 -10.16
C SER A 95 8.90 14.36 -10.91
N ILE A 96 8.73 14.61 -12.20
CA ILE A 96 8.00 13.74 -13.14
C ILE A 96 8.95 12.67 -13.69
N GLY A 97 8.50 11.41 -13.77
CA GLY A 97 9.17 10.39 -14.60
C GLY A 97 10.13 9.44 -13.88
N HIS A 98 10.07 9.30 -12.56
CA HIS A 98 10.76 8.20 -11.89
C HIS A 98 9.94 6.91 -12.08
N GLU A 99 10.44 6.05 -12.97
CA GLU A 99 9.89 4.74 -13.28
C GLU A 99 9.86 3.84 -12.03
N ALA A 100 8.98 2.84 -12.02
CA ALA A 100 8.96 1.81 -10.99
C ALA A 100 10.39 1.27 -10.76
N MET A 101 10.90 1.41 -9.54
CA MET A 101 12.23 0.94 -9.18
C MET A 101 12.14 -0.51 -8.70
N THR A 102 12.80 -1.43 -9.40
CA THR A 102 13.00 -2.79 -8.90
C THR A 102 14.17 -2.77 -7.92
N ILE A 103 13.86 -2.87 -6.62
CA ILE A 103 14.87 -2.85 -5.55
C ILE A 103 15.51 -4.24 -5.40
N ILE A 104 14.72 -5.32 -5.51
CA ILE A 104 15.17 -6.72 -5.53
C ILE A 104 14.22 -7.54 -6.40
N SER A 105 14.72 -8.55 -7.12
CA SER A 105 13.92 -9.58 -7.78
C SER A 105 13.98 -10.88 -6.98
N SER A 106 12.82 -11.50 -6.73
CA SER A 106 12.72 -12.81 -6.07
C SER A 106 11.92 -13.76 -6.95
N HIS A 107 12.21 -15.05 -6.82
CA HIS A 107 11.45 -16.12 -7.48
C HIS A 107 10.34 -16.70 -6.60
N MET A 108 10.19 -16.20 -5.36
CA MET A 108 9.22 -16.67 -4.36
C MET A 108 8.32 -15.53 -3.85
N TYR A 109 7.37 -15.87 -2.97
CA TYR A 109 6.41 -14.91 -2.41
C TYR A 109 7.12 -13.75 -1.72
N PHE A 110 6.64 -12.54 -2.01
CA PHE A 110 7.15 -11.29 -1.47
C PHE A 110 6.09 -10.71 -0.53
N THR A 111 6.42 -10.55 0.75
CA THR A 111 5.61 -9.75 1.68
C THR A 111 6.35 -8.47 2.01
N SER A 112 5.60 -7.40 2.19
CA SER A 112 6.16 -6.08 2.47
C SER A 112 5.22 -5.29 3.35
N SER A 113 5.80 -4.40 4.13
CA SER A 113 5.09 -3.41 4.91
C SER A 113 5.78 -2.07 4.80
N SER A 114 5.01 -1.01 5.02
CA SER A 114 5.49 0.34 4.83
C SER A 114 4.91 1.25 5.89
N TYR A 115 5.70 2.21 6.36
CA TYR A 115 5.28 3.20 7.34
C TYR A 115 5.80 4.58 6.93
N ILE A 116 5.01 5.62 7.20
CA ILE A 116 5.41 7.01 6.98
C ILE A 116 5.71 7.60 8.35
N ASP A 117 6.95 8.04 8.57
CA ASP A 117 7.36 8.64 9.84
C ASP A 117 6.72 10.03 10.07
N TYR A 118 6.96 10.62 11.24
CA TYR A 118 6.42 11.94 11.59
C TYR A 118 6.97 13.08 10.72
N ASN A 119 8.07 12.87 9.98
CA ASN A 119 8.62 13.80 9.01
C ASN A 119 8.02 13.63 7.61
N GLY A 120 7.12 12.66 7.42
CA GLY A 120 6.55 12.33 6.11
C GLY A 120 7.48 11.48 5.24
N LEU A 121 8.52 10.88 5.81
CA LEU A 121 9.47 10.03 5.10
C LEU A 121 8.99 8.58 5.10
N GLN A 122 9.10 7.92 3.95
CA GLN A 122 8.63 6.56 3.77
C GLN A 122 9.70 5.54 4.19
N HIS A 123 9.29 4.57 5.00
CA HIS A 123 10.07 3.39 5.39
C HIS A 123 9.39 2.17 4.80
N ILE A 124 10.18 1.22 4.29
CA ILE A 124 9.69 -0.02 3.71
C ILE A 124 10.53 -1.17 4.27
N VAL A 125 9.84 -2.20 4.72
CA VAL A 125 10.42 -3.49 5.05
C VAL A 125 9.81 -4.54 4.13
N PHE A 126 10.62 -5.51 3.72
CA PHE A 126 10.13 -6.61 2.89
C PHE A 126 10.96 -7.86 3.10
N MET A 127 10.37 -8.99 2.74
CA MET A 127 10.95 -10.30 2.91
C MET A 127 11.04 -11.03 1.57
N ASN A 128 12.12 -11.78 1.39
CA ASN A 128 12.29 -12.76 0.31
C ASN A 128 12.96 -14.03 0.85
N GLU A 129 13.23 -15.00 -0.01
CA GLU A 129 13.89 -16.27 0.32
C GLU A 129 15.28 -16.11 0.97
N ASN A 130 15.91 -14.95 0.80
CA ASN A 130 17.26 -14.68 1.31
C ASN A 130 17.26 -13.95 2.66
N GLY A 131 16.13 -13.43 3.13
CA GLY A 131 16.09 -12.63 4.34
C GLY A 131 15.03 -11.54 4.39
N ILE A 132 15.15 -10.72 5.43
CA ILE A 132 14.39 -9.50 5.64
C ILE A 132 15.24 -8.30 5.26
N TRP A 133 14.62 -7.36 4.58
CA TRP A 133 15.29 -6.22 3.98
C TRP A 133 14.61 -4.92 4.37
N TYR A 134 15.40 -3.86 4.51
CA TYR A 134 14.91 -2.53 4.86
C TYR A 134 15.49 -1.45 3.97
N ILE A 135 14.65 -0.47 3.65
CA ILE A 135 15.01 0.72 2.92
C ILE A 135 14.12 1.90 3.36
N ARG A 136 14.65 3.11 3.30
CA ARG A 136 13.88 4.33 3.61
C ARG A 136 14.19 5.45 2.64
N TRP A 137 13.24 6.37 2.51
CA TRP A 137 13.43 7.61 1.81
C TRP A 137 14.01 8.66 2.76
N ASN A 138 15.11 9.32 2.40
CA ASN A 138 15.72 10.34 3.26
C ASN A 138 15.36 11.80 2.88
N GLY A 139 14.38 12.00 2.00
CA GLY A 139 14.06 13.30 1.41
C GLY A 139 14.69 13.48 0.02
N ASN A 140 15.82 12.83 -0.23
CA ASN A 140 16.60 12.95 -1.45
C ASN A 140 16.72 11.65 -2.25
N ASP A 141 17.04 10.54 -1.60
CA ASP A 141 17.26 9.25 -2.22
C ASP A 141 16.67 8.14 -1.33
N TRP A 142 16.49 6.97 -1.93
CA TRP A 142 16.31 5.73 -1.18
C TRP A 142 17.65 5.28 -0.62
N VAL A 143 17.67 5.02 0.68
CA VAL A 143 18.88 4.70 1.45
C VAL A 143 18.65 3.53 2.39
N ASP A 144 19.74 2.89 2.77
CA ASP A 144 19.77 1.91 3.87
C ASP A 144 19.57 2.58 5.26
N ILE A 145 19.67 1.81 6.35
CA ILE A 145 19.50 2.36 7.70
C ILE A 145 20.58 3.40 8.03
N ASN A 146 21.79 3.19 7.51
CA ASN A 146 22.97 4.03 7.72
C ASN A 146 22.96 5.30 6.86
N GLY A 147 21.98 5.46 5.97
CA GLY A 147 21.84 6.62 5.11
C GLY A 147 22.71 6.58 3.86
N ASN A 148 23.30 5.43 3.52
CA ASN A 148 24.02 5.29 2.26
C ASN A 148 23.00 5.23 1.12
N SER A 149 23.20 6.05 0.09
CA SER A 149 22.44 5.93 -1.16
C SER A 149 22.83 4.63 -1.84
N VAL A 150 21.96 3.62 -1.71
CA VAL A 150 22.16 2.30 -2.29
C VAL A 150 20.95 1.99 -3.18
N LEU A 151 21.21 1.45 -4.36
CA LEU A 151 20.17 0.86 -5.22
C LEU A 151 19.60 -0.46 -4.65
N VAL A 152 20.00 -0.85 -3.45
CA VAL A 152 19.73 -2.15 -2.83
C VAL A 152 19.44 -1.93 -1.35
N ALA A 153 18.35 -2.51 -0.86
CA ALA A 153 18.02 -2.51 0.56
C ALA A 153 19.12 -3.19 1.40
N GLU A 154 19.15 -2.90 2.70
CA GLU A 154 20.01 -3.61 3.64
C GLU A 154 19.32 -4.86 4.16
N LYS A 155 20.04 -5.98 4.19
CA LYS A 155 19.54 -7.21 4.81
C LYS A 155 19.71 -7.11 6.32
N ILE A 156 18.62 -7.36 7.04
CA ILE A 156 18.54 -7.26 8.50
C ILE A 156 18.66 -8.63 9.17
N PHE A 157 18.09 -9.66 8.54
CA PHE A 157 17.97 -11.00 9.13
C PHE A 157 17.97 -12.07 8.03
N ASP A 158 18.70 -13.17 8.25
CA ASP A 158 18.70 -14.35 7.38
C ASP A 158 17.58 -15.32 7.77
N LEU A 159 16.88 -15.88 6.79
CA LEU A 159 15.85 -16.88 7.03
C LEU A 159 16.40 -18.30 6.86
N SER A 160 15.84 -19.24 7.63
CA SER A 160 16.32 -20.62 7.71
C SER A 160 15.62 -21.61 6.76
N SER A 161 14.55 -21.22 6.07
CA SER A 161 13.72 -22.17 5.31
C SER A 161 13.22 -21.64 3.97
N ASP A 162 12.91 -22.59 3.07
CA ASP A 162 12.33 -22.35 1.75
C ASP A 162 10.79 -22.20 1.78
N PHE A 163 10.15 -22.21 2.96
CA PHE A 163 8.68 -22.25 3.07
C PHE A 163 8.11 -21.01 3.76
N CYS A 164 7.31 -20.28 2.98
CA CYS A 164 6.82 -18.94 3.27
C CYS A 164 5.38 -18.92 3.80
N CYS A 165 5.22 -18.47 5.04
CA CYS A 165 4.17 -17.58 5.58
C CYS A 165 4.85 -16.91 6.80
N ALA A 166 4.70 -15.65 7.17
CA ALA A 166 3.55 -14.79 7.03
C ALA A 166 3.94 -13.34 7.39
N GLY A 167 2.97 -12.42 7.28
CA GLY A 167 2.89 -11.09 7.88
C GLY A 167 4.19 -10.43 8.36
N ILE A 168 4.64 -9.39 7.64
CA ILE A 168 5.68 -8.49 8.12
C ILE A 168 5.08 -7.13 8.43
N ASN A 169 5.58 -6.44 9.46
CA ASN A 169 5.09 -5.12 9.84
C ASN A 169 6.21 -4.22 10.34
N ILE A 170 6.09 -2.91 10.10
CA ILE A 170 7.06 -1.90 10.55
C ILE A 170 6.36 -0.73 11.25
N ARG A 171 6.98 -0.23 12.32
CA ARG A 171 6.63 1.01 13.02
C ARG A 171 7.90 1.78 13.30
N ILE A 172 7.79 3.10 13.38
CA ILE A 172 8.92 3.99 13.65
C ILE A 172 8.67 4.65 15.01
N ASP A 173 9.65 4.59 15.90
CA ASP A 173 9.56 5.22 17.21
C ASP A 173 9.73 6.75 17.13
N ASN A 174 9.60 7.43 18.27
CA ASN A 174 9.76 8.88 18.35
C ASN A 174 11.19 9.37 18.06
N ASN A 175 12.20 8.48 18.10
CA ASN A 175 13.58 8.78 17.73
C ASN A 175 13.84 8.59 16.22
N GLY A 176 12.85 8.12 15.47
CA GLY A 176 12.98 7.80 14.05
C GLY A 176 13.57 6.40 13.81
N TYR A 177 13.65 5.56 14.83
CA TYR A 177 14.20 4.22 14.73
C TYR A 177 13.11 3.22 14.33
N PRO A 178 13.38 2.38 13.32
CA PRO A 178 12.43 1.34 12.92
C PRO A 178 12.41 0.17 13.89
N HIS A 179 11.20 -0.31 14.12
CA HIS A 179 10.85 -1.54 14.81
C HIS A 179 10.15 -2.44 13.78
N ILE A 180 10.53 -3.70 13.72
CA ILE A 180 10.06 -4.66 12.71
C ILE A 180 9.62 -5.92 13.43
N ILE A 181 8.46 -6.42 13.02
CA ILE A 181 8.01 -7.77 13.37
C ILE A 181 7.72 -8.57 12.13
N TRP A 182 7.93 -9.87 12.23
CA TRP A 182 7.66 -10.79 11.15
C TRP A 182 7.30 -12.16 11.68
N GLU A 183 6.63 -12.93 10.85
CA GLU A 183 6.39 -14.34 11.07
C GLU A 183 7.28 -15.17 10.14
N ASN A 184 7.90 -16.22 10.69
CA ASN A 184 8.64 -17.21 9.91
C ASN A 184 8.64 -18.57 10.62
N ASP A 185 8.44 -19.64 9.87
CA ASP A 185 8.46 -21.03 10.38
C ASP A 185 7.63 -21.23 11.65
N ASP A 186 6.39 -20.73 11.68
CA ASP A 186 5.52 -20.81 12.86
C ASP A 186 6.14 -20.14 14.11
N ASN A 187 6.88 -19.05 13.93
CA ASN A 187 7.37 -18.20 15.02
C ASN A 187 7.17 -16.71 14.69
N ILE A 188 6.96 -15.91 15.73
CA ILE A 188 6.94 -14.45 15.64
C ILE A 188 8.27 -13.92 16.15
N TYR A 189 8.80 -12.94 15.44
CA TYR A 189 10.08 -12.31 15.72
C TYR A 189 9.95 -10.80 15.81
N TYR A 190 10.90 -10.18 16.50
CA TYR A 190 10.98 -8.75 16.68
C TYR A 190 12.44 -8.25 16.67
N LEU A 191 12.71 -7.18 15.92
CA LEU A 191 13.93 -6.40 15.99
C LEU A 191 13.62 -4.90 15.98
N LYS A 192 14.51 -4.11 16.56
CA LYS A 192 14.53 -2.65 16.44
C LYS A 192 15.93 -2.15 16.10
N TRP A 193 16.02 -1.00 15.46
CA TRP A 193 17.29 -0.28 15.33
C TRP A 193 17.55 0.51 16.61
N ASN A 194 18.74 0.38 17.21
CA ASN A 194 19.09 1.15 18.42
C ASN A 194 19.89 2.44 18.13
N GLY A 195 20.08 2.78 16.86
CA GLY A 195 20.94 3.88 16.42
C GLY A 195 22.30 3.42 15.87
N SER A 196 22.70 2.17 16.14
CA SER A 196 23.97 1.60 15.68
C SER A 196 23.88 0.19 15.09
N GLU A 197 22.95 -0.62 15.58
CA GLU A 197 22.75 -1.99 15.10
C GLU A 197 21.29 -2.42 15.29
N TRP A 198 20.91 -3.49 14.58
CA TRP A 198 19.63 -4.15 14.78
C TRP A 198 19.72 -5.05 16.01
N VAL A 199 18.83 -4.81 16.97
CA VAL A 199 18.80 -5.50 18.26
C VAL A 199 17.42 -6.03 18.59
N ASP A 200 17.34 -6.98 19.52
CA ASP A 200 16.06 -7.45 20.04
C ASP A 200 15.39 -6.44 20.98
N ALA A 201 14.33 -6.87 21.67
CA ALA A 201 13.48 -5.99 22.50
C ALA A 201 14.24 -5.29 23.62
N ASP A 202 15.23 -5.94 24.23
CA ASP A 202 15.96 -5.40 25.38
C ASP A 202 16.96 -4.28 24.99
N GLY A 203 17.27 -4.18 23.69
CA GLY A 203 18.16 -3.17 23.14
C GLY A 203 19.61 -3.62 22.90
N TYR A 204 19.93 -4.89 23.11
CA TYR A 204 21.26 -5.46 22.97
C TYR A 204 21.23 -6.77 22.19
N GLY A 205 22.12 -6.90 21.20
CA GLY A 205 22.28 -8.17 20.50
C GLY A 205 21.01 -8.70 19.83
N GLN A 206 21.04 -9.98 19.46
CA GLN A 206 19.97 -10.67 18.72
C GLN A 206 19.76 -12.08 19.27
N GLU A 207 19.96 -12.26 20.57
CA GLU A 207 19.83 -13.56 21.24
C GLU A 207 18.37 -13.96 21.46
N SER A 208 17.45 -12.99 21.59
CA SER A 208 16.05 -13.20 21.98
C SER A 208 15.06 -12.62 20.97
N VAL A 209 15.42 -12.70 19.68
CA VAL A 209 14.61 -12.15 18.56
C VAL A 209 13.26 -12.85 18.42
N CYS A 210 13.19 -14.14 18.73
CA CYS A 210 11.94 -14.91 18.69
C CYS A 210 11.11 -14.65 19.95
N ILE A 211 9.94 -14.04 19.79
CA ILE A 211 9.09 -13.59 20.91
C ILE A 211 7.95 -14.57 21.21
N TYR A 212 7.53 -15.35 20.22
CA TYR A 212 6.46 -16.34 20.37
C TYR A 212 6.66 -17.48 19.37
N LYS A 213 6.28 -18.68 19.78
CA LYS A 213 6.31 -19.89 18.94
C LYS A 213 4.91 -20.47 18.88
N TYR A 214 4.37 -20.61 17.66
CA TYR A 214 3.06 -21.20 17.48
C TYR A 214 3.11 -22.70 17.81
N VAL A 215 1.97 -23.23 18.24
CA VAL A 215 1.77 -24.68 18.40
C VAL A 215 0.87 -25.17 17.27
N GLY A 216 1.47 -25.46 16.11
CA GLY A 216 0.77 -25.87 14.88
C GLY A 216 1.07 -24.95 13.71
N TYR A 217 0.49 -25.25 12.54
CA TYR A 217 0.70 -24.45 11.33
C TYR A 217 -0.19 -23.21 11.31
N SER A 218 0.40 -22.03 11.14
CA SER A 218 -0.31 -20.79 10.81
C SER A 218 -0.14 -20.48 9.32
N TYR A 219 -1.26 -20.29 8.62
CA TYR A 219 -1.26 -19.87 7.21
C TYR A 219 -1.82 -18.46 7.02
N ILE A 220 -1.88 -17.67 8.09
CA ILE A 220 -2.63 -16.42 8.10
C ILE A 220 -1.70 -15.24 8.37
N ASP A 221 -1.59 -14.36 7.37
CA ASP A 221 -0.92 -13.05 7.45
C ASP A 221 -1.70 -12.06 8.34
N GLN A 222 -1.82 -12.30 9.65
CA GLN A 222 -2.55 -11.41 10.56
C GLN A 222 -1.69 -11.07 11.79
N LEU A 223 -0.63 -10.34 11.51
CA LEU A 223 0.29 -9.77 12.49
C LEU A 223 0.13 -8.24 12.48
N SER A 224 -0.21 -7.67 13.63
CA SER A 224 -0.36 -6.22 13.79
C SER A 224 0.35 -5.78 15.06
N PHE A 225 1.00 -4.62 15.02
CA PHE A 225 1.60 -4.04 16.21
C PHE A 225 1.63 -2.52 16.14
N GLU A 226 1.76 -1.94 17.33
CA GLU A 226 1.93 -0.51 17.54
C GLU A 226 3.00 -0.29 18.63
N LEU A 227 3.54 0.93 18.66
CA LEU A 227 4.47 1.36 19.70
C LEU A 227 3.75 2.29 20.66
N ASP A 228 3.96 2.09 21.97
CA ASP A 228 3.50 3.02 22.98
C ASP A 228 4.37 4.32 22.99
N SER A 229 4.04 5.26 23.87
CA SER A 229 4.80 6.52 24.00
C SER A 229 6.26 6.34 24.41
N ASN A 230 6.62 5.21 25.01
CA ASN A 230 7.98 4.85 25.40
C ASN A 230 8.74 4.10 24.30
N GLY A 231 8.09 3.83 23.16
CA GLY A 231 8.65 3.01 22.08
C GLY A 231 8.56 1.51 22.38
N TYR A 232 7.75 1.09 23.34
CA TYR A 232 7.55 -0.32 23.64
C TYR A 232 6.49 -0.92 22.71
N PRO A 233 6.81 -2.06 22.05
CA PRO A 233 5.89 -2.71 21.14
C PRO A 233 4.73 -3.41 21.87
N HIS A 234 3.54 -3.26 21.31
CA HIS A 234 2.33 -4.00 21.62
C HIS A 234 1.92 -4.77 20.36
N ILE A 235 1.78 -6.08 20.44
CA ILE A 235 1.60 -6.96 19.28
C ILE A 235 0.33 -7.78 19.47
N ILE A 236 -0.43 -7.94 18.38
CA ILE A 236 -1.49 -8.94 18.29
C ILE A 236 -1.25 -9.86 17.10
N TRP A 237 -1.73 -11.09 17.25
CA TRP A 237 -1.74 -12.08 16.18
C TRP A 237 -2.92 -13.03 16.34
N LEU A 238 -3.19 -13.79 15.28
CA LEU A 238 -4.14 -14.90 15.30
C LEU A 238 -3.38 -16.21 15.44
N ASP A 239 -3.70 -17.01 16.45
CA ASP A 239 -3.07 -18.33 16.63
C ASP A 239 -4.14 -19.44 16.69
N PRO A 240 -4.07 -20.43 15.76
CA PRO A 240 -5.00 -21.56 15.68
C PRO A 240 -4.74 -22.69 16.68
N SER A 241 -3.68 -22.62 17.50
CA SER A 241 -3.21 -23.71 18.38
C SER A 241 -4.27 -24.30 19.31
N SER A 242 -5.26 -23.49 19.70
CA SER A 242 -6.39 -23.89 20.54
C SER A 242 -7.54 -24.58 19.80
N GLY A 243 -7.40 -24.82 18.48
CA GLY A 243 -8.46 -25.32 17.60
C GLY A 243 -9.36 -24.22 17.01
N SER A 244 -9.07 -22.96 17.33
CA SER A 244 -9.76 -21.74 16.89
C SER A 244 -8.73 -20.63 16.65
N PHE A 245 -8.96 -19.77 15.64
CA PHE A 245 -8.14 -18.58 15.38
C PHE A 245 -8.45 -17.47 16.39
N ASN A 246 -7.95 -17.65 17.61
CA ASN A 246 -8.13 -16.69 18.69
C ASN A 246 -7.14 -15.54 18.57
N ILE A 247 -7.47 -14.41 19.18
CA ILE A 247 -6.59 -13.24 19.20
C ILE A 247 -5.71 -13.31 20.42
N TYR A 248 -4.41 -13.22 20.17
CA TYR A 248 -3.38 -13.19 21.18
C TYR A 248 -2.76 -11.80 21.25
N TYR A 249 -2.21 -11.47 22.41
CA TYR A 249 -1.62 -10.17 22.69
C TYR A 249 -0.41 -10.30 23.61
N LEU A 250 0.65 -9.59 23.27
CA LEU A 250 1.82 -9.36 24.13
C LEU A 250 2.28 -7.90 24.00
N LYS A 251 2.87 -7.37 25.06
CA LYS A 251 3.59 -6.10 25.05
C LYS A 251 4.96 -6.25 25.69
N TRP A 252 5.92 -5.44 25.29
CA TRP A 252 7.17 -5.31 26.03
C TRP A 252 6.98 -4.33 27.20
N ASN A 253 7.35 -4.72 28.41
CA ASN A 253 7.22 -3.83 29.59
C ASN A 253 8.51 -3.08 29.94
N GLY A 254 9.55 -3.21 29.11
CA GLY A 254 10.89 -2.67 29.38
C GLY A 254 11.90 -3.72 29.84
N SER A 255 11.44 -4.91 30.26
CA SER A 255 12.31 -6.01 30.70
C SER A 255 11.93 -7.38 30.14
N GLU A 256 10.65 -7.62 29.87
CA GLU A 256 10.17 -8.88 29.33
C GLU A 256 8.89 -8.68 28.50
N TRP A 257 8.57 -9.67 27.67
CA TRP A 257 7.28 -9.74 26.98
C TRP A 257 6.23 -10.23 27.96
N VAL A 258 5.18 -9.44 28.14
CA VAL A 258 4.09 -9.70 29.08
C VAL A 258 2.72 -9.57 28.43
N ASP A 259 1.70 -10.14 29.06
CA ASP A 259 0.32 -9.99 28.61
C ASP A 259 -0.26 -8.59 28.92
N ALA A 260 -1.58 -8.43 28.75
CA ALA A 260 -2.26 -7.15 28.91
C ALA A 260 -2.10 -6.53 30.30
N ASP A 261 -2.04 -7.32 31.36
CA ASP A 261 -1.97 -6.81 32.74
C ASP A 261 -0.57 -6.29 33.12
N GLY A 262 0.45 -6.67 32.34
CA GLY A 262 1.83 -6.23 32.52
C GLY A 262 2.73 -7.19 33.28
N ILE A 263 2.25 -8.38 33.64
CA ILE A 263 2.99 -9.38 34.42
C ILE A 263 2.83 -10.75 33.74
N GLY A 264 3.96 -11.41 33.45
CA GLY A 264 3.93 -12.77 32.92
C GLY A 264 3.19 -12.91 31.58
N GLN A 265 2.87 -14.15 31.20
CA GLN A 265 2.24 -14.49 29.91
C GLN A 265 1.08 -15.47 30.10
N GLU A 266 0.49 -15.53 31.29
CA GLU A 266 -0.57 -16.47 31.64
C GLU A 266 -1.89 -16.23 30.89
N SER A 267 -2.17 -14.99 30.46
CA SER A 267 -3.45 -14.58 29.89
C SER A 267 -3.28 -13.87 28.54
N ILE A 268 -2.40 -14.36 27.68
CA ILE A 268 -2.13 -13.77 26.35
C ILE A 268 -3.31 -13.88 25.37
N ILE A 269 -4.29 -14.75 25.61
CA ILE A 269 -5.50 -14.86 24.78
C ILE A 269 -6.51 -13.79 25.19
N VAL A 270 -6.70 -12.78 24.35
CA VAL A 270 -7.55 -11.62 24.67
C VAL A 270 -8.95 -11.69 24.06
N ALA A 271 -9.16 -12.56 23.06
CA ALA A 271 -10.49 -12.83 22.54
C ALA A 271 -10.61 -14.29 22.07
N ASN A 272 -11.62 -14.98 22.61
CA ASN A 272 -12.05 -16.28 22.09
C ASN A 272 -13.09 -16.05 20.98
N THR A 273 -12.61 -15.91 19.75
CA THR A 273 -13.41 -15.50 18.60
C THR A 273 -14.06 -16.68 17.89
N GLY A 274 -13.65 -17.91 18.21
CA GLY A 274 -14.00 -19.14 17.50
C GLY A 274 -13.31 -19.24 16.13
N PHE A 275 -13.43 -18.21 15.29
CA PHE A 275 -12.75 -18.10 14.00
C PHE A 275 -12.66 -16.64 13.52
N ALA A 276 -11.65 -15.89 14.00
CA ALA A 276 -11.34 -14.58 13.43
C ALA A 276 -10.55 -14.74 12.12
N TYR A 277 -10.82 -13.86 11.15
CA TYR A 277 -10.14 -13.81 9.86
C TYR A 277 -9.16 -12.64 9.75
N SER A 278 -9.42 -11.56 10.48
CA SER A 278 -8.54 -10.40 10.51
C SER A 278 -8.61 -9.67 11.84
N SER A 279 -7.50 -9.03 12.22
CA SER A 279 -7.42 -8.22 13.42
C SER A 279 -6.64 -6.93 13.18
N SER A 280 -6.90 -5.93 14.01
CA SER A 280 -6.17 -4.66 14.01
C SER A 280 -5.97 -4.16 15.43
N LEU A 281 -4.82 -3.54 15.67
CA LEU A 281 -4.44 -2.93 16.93
C LEU A 281 -4.24 -1.42 16.73
N GLN A 282 -4.74 -0.64 17.68
CA GLN A 282 -4.35 0.75 17.90
C GLN A 282 -4.11 0.97 19.39
N LEU A 283 -3.21 1.89 19.73
CA LEU A 283 -3.03 2.34 21.11
C LEU A 283 -3.66 3.72 21.29
N ASP A 284 -4.29 3.96 22.44
CA ASP A 284 -4.62 5.32 22.83
C ASP A 284 -3.42 6.05 23.45
N ASN A 285 -3.61 7.32 23.79
CA ASN A 285 -2.55 8.17 24.36
C ASN A 285 -2.02 7.70 25.71
N ASN A 286 -2.72 6.79 26.41
CA ASN A 286 -2.26 6.19 27.66
C ASN A 286 -1.57 4.84 27.44
N GLY A 287 -1.41 4.40 26.18
CA GLY A 287 -0.84 3.11 25.82
C GLY A 287 -1.82 1.94 25.99
N TYR A 288 -3.13 2.19 26.14
CA TYR A 288 -4.08 1.08 26.22
C TYR A 288 -4.39 0.53 24.83
N PRO A 289 -4.38 -0.81 24.66
CA PRO A 289 -4.69 -1.44 23.39
C PRO A 289 -6.18 -1.45 23.08
N HIS A 290 -6.53 -1.00 21.87
CA HIS A 290 -7.85 -1.10 21.25
C HIS A 290 -7.75 -2.09 20.09
N ILE A 291 -8.45 -3.21 20.22
CA ILE A 291 -8.38 -4.33 19.28
C ILE A 291 -9.74 -4.51 18.61
N ALA A 292 -9.73 -4.61 17.28
CA ALA A 292 -10.92 -4.92 16.47
C ALA A 292 -10.66 -6.12 15.56
N TRP A 293 -11.68 -6.93 15.31
CA TRP A 293 -11.60 -8.15 14.50
C TRP A 293 -12.90 -8.46 13.75
N VAL A 294 -12.80 -9.34 12.75
CA VAL A 294 -13.91 -9.86 11.93
C VAL A 294 -13.80 -11.36 11.70
#